data_AF-A0A375JEB5-F1
#
_entry.id   AF-A0A375JEB5-F1
#
_cell.length_a   1.000
_cell.length_b   1.000
_cell.length_c   1.000
_cell.angle_alpha   90.00
_cell.angle_beta   90.00
_cell.angle_gamma   90.00
#
_symmetry.space_group_name_H-M   'P 1'
#
loop_
_entity.id
_entity.type
_entity.pdbx_description
1 polymer ?
#
loop_
_entity_poly.entity_id
_entity_poly.type
_entity_poly.pdbx_seq_one_letter_code
_entity_poly.pdbx_strand_id
1 'polypeptide(L)' 'MQATVSIVVHLEHDEIVGDGEVLADLLDQIPADTPIDTIGGEGAYDSKTCHAEIAARGARPSIPPRDGAKPWS' A
#
# COMPACT_ATOMS: atom_id res chain seq x y z
N MET A 1 9.05 2.75 -24.16
CA MET A 1 8.07 1.90 -23.46
C MET A 1 8.60 1.73 -22.04
N GLN A 2 8.10 2.49 -21.08
CA GLN A 2 8.46 2.27 -19.68
C GLN A 2 7.76 0.98 -19.22
N ALA A 3 8.50 0.04 -18.64
CA ALA A 3 7.93 -1.16 -18.07
C ALA A 3 7.36 -0.82 -16.69
N THR A 4 6.06 -1.02 -16.50
CA THR A 4 5.40 -0.89 -15.20
C THR A 4 5.61 -2.16 -14.37
N VAL A 5 5.77 -1.99 -13.06
CA VAL A 5 5.85 -3.09 -12.09
C VAL A 5 4.63 -3.12 -11.18
N SER A 6 4.25 -4.32 -10.74
CA SER A 6 3.25 -4.54 -9.68
C SER A 6 3.97 -5.01 -8.43
N ILE A 7 3.65 -4.41 -7.28
CA ILE A 7 4.31 -4.72 -6.01
C ILE A 7 3.25 -5.23 -5.03
N VAL A 8 3.56 -6.33 -4.36
CA VAL A 8 2.75 -6.85 -3.26
C VAL A 8 3.59 -6.70 -2.00
N VAL A 9 3.09 -5.89 -1.08
CA VAL A 9 3.70 -5.65 0.22
C VAL A 9 3.19 -6.73 1.18
N HIS A 10 4.08 -7.55 1.73
CA HIS A 10 3.75 -8.57 2.72
C HIS A 10 4.46 -8.18 4.02
N LEU A 11 3.69 -7.90 5.08
CA LEU A 11 4.25 -7.73 6.42
C LEU A 11 3.95 -8.96 7.25
N GLU A 12 5.01 -9.62 7.69
CA GLU A 12 4.96 -10.57 8.79
C GLU A 12 5.28 -9.79 10.07
N HIS A 13 4.29 -9.22 10.75
CA HIS A 13 4.23 -9.04 12.23
C HIS A 13 3.10 -8.11 12.68
N ASP A 14 2.51 -8.47 13.83
CA ASP A 14 1.25 -7.98 14.44
C ASP A 14 1.40 -6.69 15.26
N GLU A 15 2.45 -5.90 15.05
CA GLU A 15 2.78 -4.80 15.97
C GLU A 15 2.21 -3.47 15.47
N ILE A 16 1.34 -2.88 16.29
CA ILE A 16 0.57 -1.64 16.10
C ILE A 16 1.51 -0.41 16.01
N VAL A 17 2.38 -0.38 15.02
CA VAL A 17 2.94 0.85 14.43
C VAL A 17 1.95 1.22 13.34
N GLY A 18 1.51 2.49 13.29
CA GLY A 18 0.45 2.90 12.35
C GLY A 18 0.79 2.44 10.93
N ASP A 19 -0.04 1.58 10.35
CA ASP A 19 0.25 0.86 9.09
C ASP A 19 0.65 1.79 7.93
N GLY A 20 0.20 3.05 7.98
CA GLY A 20 0.57 4.09 7.03
C GLY A 20 2.03 4.57 7.11
N GLU A 21 2.62 4.63 8.32
CA GLU A 21 4.03 5.00 8.50
C GLU A 21 4.94 3.92 7.93
N VAL A 22 4.64 2.64 8.21
CA VAL A 22 5.39 1.50 7.68
C VAL A 22 5.28 1.41 6.15
N LEU A 23 4.10 1.67 5.58
CA LEU A 23 3.94 1.65 4.12
C LEU A 23 4.79 2.74 3.44
N ALA A 24 4.80 3.96 3.97
CA ALA A 24 5.59 5.06 3.41
C ALA A 24 7.08 4.71 3.36
N ASP A 25 7.64 4.20 4.47
CA ASP A 25 9.04 3.76 4.55
C ASP A 25 9.37 2.63 3.55
N LEU A 26 8.44 1.71 3.32
CA LEU A 26 8.62 0.64 2.32
C LEU A 26 8.60 1.19 0.90
N LEU A 27 7.72 2.14 0.61
CA LEU A 27 7.66 2.76 -0.70
C LEU A 27 8.91 3.59 -0.98
N ASP A 28 9.45 4.31 0.01
CA ASP A 28 10.65 5.15 -0.11
C ASP A 28 11.93 4.37 -0.45
N GLN A 29 11.94 3.05 -0.26
CA GLN A 29 13.01 2.18 -0.75
C GLN A 29 12.97 1.96 -2.27
N ILE A 30 11.83 2.24 -2.92
CA ILE A 30 11.66 2.13 -4.36
C ILE A 30 12.03 3.49 -4.99
N PRO A 31 12.92 3.52 -5.99
CA PRO A 31 13.26 4.76 -6.69
C PRO A 31 12.01 5.48 -7.20
N ALA A 32 11.91 6.78 -6.96
CA ALA A 32 10.72 7.58 -7.26
C ALA A 32 10.37 7.62 -8.76
N ASP A 33 11.33 7.36 -9.64
CA ASP A 33 11.16 7.25 -11.09
C ASP A 33 10.68 5.87 -11.55
N THR A 34 10.56 4.90 -10.64
CA THR A 34 10.03 3.57 -10.94
C THR A 34 8.51 3.66 -11.13
N PRO A 35 7.98 3.35 -12.33
CA PRO A 35 6.55 3.39 -12.57
C PRO A 35 5.87 2.15 -11.93
N ILE A 36 5.00 2.41 -10.96
CA ILE A 36 4.22 1.38 -10.25
C ILE A 36 2.76 1.49 -10.67
N ASP A 37 2.20 0.40 -11.21
CA ASP A 37 0.79 0.38 -11.63
C ASP A 37 -0.14 0.06 -10.45
N THR A 38 0.24 -0.94 -9.65
CA THR A 38 -0.59 -1.48 -8.58
C THR A 38 0.27 -1.80 -7.35
N ILE A 39 -0.24 -1.42 -6.17
CA ILE A 39 0.34 -1.76 -4.87
C ILE A 39 -0.70 -2.59 -4.10
N GLY A 40 -0.38 -3.85 -3.88
CA GLY A 40 -1.17 -4.77 -3.04
C GLY A 40 -0.62 -4.84 -1.64
N GLY A 41 -1.47 -5.21 -0.68
CA GLY A 41 -1.09 -5.45 0.71
C GLY A 41 -2.14 -6.31 1.39
N GLU A 42 -1.81 -6.84 2.57
CA GLU A 42 -2.77 -7.53 3.42
C GLU A 42 -3.85 -6.58 3.95
N GLY A 43 -4.97 -7.12 4.44
CA GLY A 43 -6.12 -6.33 4.89
C GLY A 43 -5.83 -5.32 6.01
N ALA A 44 -4.69 -5.43 6.72
CA ALA A 44 -4.21 -4.43 7.66
C ALA A 44 -3.97 -3.05 7.00
N TYR A 45 -3.59 -3.06 5.72
CA TYR A 45 -3.39 -1.84 4.93
C TYR A 45 -4.69 -1.19 4.43
N ASP A 46 -5.86 -1.74 4.76
CA ASP A 46 -7.16 -1.15 4.42
C ASP A 46 -7.50 0.05 5.34
N SER A 47 -6.63 1.06 5.30
CA SER A 47 -6.75 2.31 6.05
C SER A 47 -6.66 3.52 5.11
N LYS A 48 -7.30 4.63 5.49
CA LYS A 48 -7.28 5.88 4.72
C LYS A 48 -5.84 6.37 4.47
N THR A 49 -4.97 6.23 5.46
CA THR A 49 -3.55 6.65 5.36
C THR A 49 -2.81 5.81 4.32
N CYS A 50 -2.94 4.49 4.34
CA CYS A 50 -2.27 3.62 3.38
C CYS A 50 -2.72 3.88 1.94
N HIS A 51 -4.02 4.11 1.73
CA HIS A 51 -4.53 4.46 0.40
C HIS A 51 -4.04 5.84 -0.07
N ALA A 52 -3.81 6.79 0.85
CA ALA A 52 -3.22 8.08 0.50
C ALA A 52 -1.76 7.93 0.04
N GLU A 53 -0.95 7.11 0.71
CA GLU A 53 0.44 6.82 0.31
C GLU A 53 0.51 6.13 -1.06
N ILE A 54 -0.38 5.16 -1.31
CA ILE A 54 -0.48 4.49 -2.61
C ILE A 54 -0.87 5.48 -3.71
N ALA A 55 -1.83 6.37 -3.44
CA ALA A 55 -2.23 7.42 -4.37
C ALA A 55 -1.11 8.45 -4.62
N ALA A 56 -0.28 8.76 -3.61
CA ALA A 56 0.88 9.64 -3.75
C ALA A 56 1.93 9.06 -4.71
N ARG A 57 2.02 7.72 -4.82
CA ARG A 57 2.83 7.03 -5.84
C ARG A 57 2.16 6.92 -7.22
N GLY A 58 0.92 7.38 -7.36
CA GLY A 58 0.14 7.26 -8.60
C GLY A 58 -0.27 5.81 -8.92
N ALA A 59 -0.18 4.91 -7.95
CA ALA A 59 -0.52 3.51 -8.11
C ALA A 59 -1.97 3.24 -7.67
N ARG A 60 -2.52 2.11 -8.12
CA ARG A 60 -3.83 1.63 -7.67
C ARG A 60 -3.69 0.70 -6.46
N PRO A 61 -4.51 0.85 -5.41
CA PRO A 61 -4.51 -0.10 -4.31
C PRO A 61 -5.17 -1.41 -4.74
N SER A 62 -4.53 -2.54 -4.43
CA SER A 62 -5.08 -3.89 -4.55
C SER A 62 -5.03 -4.60 -3.21
N ILE A 63 -5.69 -4.01 -2.21
CA ILE A 63 -5.76 -4.50 -0.83
C ILE A 63 -7.12 -5.17 -0.64
N PRO A 64 -7.17 -6.46 -0.24
CA PRO A 64 -8.44 -7.10 0.07
C PRO A 64 -9.01 -6.50 1.35
N PRO A 65 -10.34 -6.28 1.43
CA PRO A 65 -10.98 -5.87 2.67
C PRO A 65 -10.70 -6.89 3.78
N ARG A 66 -10.35 -6.41 4.97
CA ARG A 66 -10.27 -7.28 6.16
C ARG A 66 -11.65 -7.83 6.54
N ASP A 67 -11.68 -8.95 7.24
CA ASP A 67 -12.93 -9.48 7.79
C ASP A 67 -13.61 -8.43 8.69
N GLY A 68 -14.91 -8.22 8.48
CA GLY A 68 -15.68 -7.18 9.17
C GLY A 68 -15.35 -5.73 8.76
N ALA A 69 -14.66 -5.49 7.65
CA ALA A 69 -14.46 -4.15 7.10
C ALA A 69 -15.79 -3.45 6.81
N LYS A 70 -15.86 -2.15 7.10
CA LYS A 70 -16.99 -1.28 6.75
C LYS A 70 -16.53 -0.28 5.69
N PRO A 71 -17.40 0.08 4.73
CA PRO A 71 -17.10 1.17 3.80
C PRO A 71 -16.78 2.45 4.58
N TRP A 72 -15.78 3.19 4.12
CA TRP A 72 -15.50 4.48 4.73
C TRP A 72 -16.66 5.44 4.52
N SER A 73 -17.00 6.15 5.60
CA SER A 73 -17.86 7.34 5.56
C SER A 73 -17.05 8.60 5.27
#